data_AF-A0A8C2QME3-F1
#
_entry.id   AF-A0A8C2QME3-F1
#
_cell.length_a   1.000
_cell.length_b   1.000
_cell.length_c   1.000
_cell.angle_alpha   90.00
_cell.angle_beta   90.00
_cell.angle_gamma   90.00
#
_symmetry.space_group_name_H-M   'P 1'
#
loop_
_entity.id
_entity.type
_entity.pdbx_description
1 polymer ?
#
loop_
_entity_poly.entity_id
_entity_poly.type
_entity_poly.pdbx_seq_one_letter_code
_entity_poly.pdbx_strand_id
1 'polypeptide(L)'
;MQSCESSGDSADDPLSCGLRRRGQPRVVVIGAGLAGLAAARALLEQGFTDVTVLEASRHIGGRVQSVRLGHATFELGATWIHGSHGNPIYHLAEANGLLEETTDGERSVGRISHYSKNGVACYLTNRGRRVPKDVVEEFSDLYNEVYNLTQEFFRHGKPVNAESQNSVGVFTREKVRNRIRDDPDDTEATKRLKLAMIQQYLKVESCESSSHSIDEVSLSAFGEWTEIPGAHHIIPSGFVRVVELLAEGIPPHVIQLGKPVRCIHWDQASARPRGPEIEPCERYGHVLSGWICGEEALVMERCDDEAVAEICTEMLRQFTGNPNVPKPRRILRSAWGSNPYFRGSYSYTQVGSSGADVEKLAKPLPYTESSKTAPMQVLFSGEATHRKYYSTTHGALCSGQREAARLIEMYRDLFQQGP
;
A
#
# COMPACT_ATOMS: atom_id res chain seq x y z
N MET A 1 7.90 80.04 16.55
CA MET A 1 7.64 79.69 15.14
C MET A 1 8.96 79.78 14.39
N GLN A 2 9.37 78.87 13.52
CA GLN A 2 9.03 77.44 13.38
C GLN A 2 10.23 76.80 12.62
N SER A 3 10.55 75.54 12.91
CA SER A 3 11.70 74.85 12.34
C SER A 3 11.45 74.36 10.90
N CYS A 4 12.52 74.26 10.11
CA CYS A 4 12.58 73.47 8.87
C CYS A 4 13.92 72.75 8.83
N GLU A 5 13.89 71.42 8.99
CA GLU A 5 15.01 70.53 8.71
C GLU A 5 14.79 69.84 7.35
N SER A 6 15.89 69.44 6.72
CA SER A 6 15.94 68.98 5.33
C SER A 6 15.41 67.56 5.11
N SER A 7 14.50 67.38 4.15
CA SER A 7 14.14 66.07 3.60
C SER A 7 15.00 65.74 2.38
N GLY A 8 15.82 64.68 2.50
CA GLY A 8 16.62 64.10 1.40
C GLY A 8 15.93 62.92 0.71
N ASP A 9 16.42 62.57 -0.48
CA ASP A 9 15.80 61.70 -1.49
C ASP A 9 15.27 60.32 -1.07
N SER A 10 14.31 59.86 -1.87
CA SER A 10 13.75 58.51 -1.88
C SER A 10 14.71 57.45 -2.42
N ALA A 11 14.69 56.27 -1.81
CA ALA A 11 15.11 55.01 -2.44
C ALA A 11 14.04 53.94 -2.17
N ASP A 12 13.65 53.20 -3.20
CA ASP A 12 12.62 52.14 -3.12
C ASP A 12 13.06 51.00 -2.18
N ASP A 13 12.18 50.62 -1.24
CA ASP A 13 12.40 49.51 -0.33
C ASP A 13 11.98 48.16 -0.97
N PRO A 14 12.90 47.19 -1.18
CA PRO A 14 12.58 45.87 -1.73
C PRO A 14 11.81 44.94 -0.77
N LEU A 15 11.49 45.35 0.46
CA LEU A 15 11.03 44.46 1.54
C LEU A 15 9.51 44.22 1.62
N SER A 16 8.70 44.54 0.60
CA SER A 16 7.26 44.23 0.58
C SER A 16 6.90 42.73 0.40
N CYS A 17 7.89 41.83 0.53
CA CYS A 17 7.64 40.39 0.65
C CYS A 17 7.00 40.09 2.02
N GLY A 18 5.73 39.68 1.99
CA GLY A 18 4.85 39.62 3.17
C GLY A 18 5.44 38.97 4.42
N LEU A 19 5.07 39.54 5.58
CA LEU A 19 5.48 39.19 6.94
C LEU A 19 5.54 37.67 7.19
N ARG A 20 6.73 37.08 6.98
CA ARG A 20 7.05 35.77 7.57
C ARG A 20 7.05 35.92 9.08
N ARG A 21 6.22 35.15 9.79
CA ARG A 21 6.35 34.99 11.25
C ARG A 21 7.77 34.48 11.54
N ARG A 22 8.62 35.34 12.12
CA ARG A 22 10.00 34.99 12.50
C ARG A 22 9.95 33.79 13.44
N GLY A 23 10.48 32.64 13.01
CA GLY A 23 10.64 31.45 13.86
C GLY A 23 10.12 30.15 13.25
N GLN A 24 9.09 30.17 12.39
CA GLN A 24 8.53 28.90 11.89
C GLN A 24 9.49 28.14 10.95
N PRO A 25 9.56 26.80 11.07
CA PRO A 25 10.41 25.96 10.25
C PRO A 25 9.82 25.76 8.85
N ARG A 26 10.71 25.52 7.88
CA ARG A 26 10.35 25.15 6.52
C ARG A 26 10.40 23.64 6.37
N VAL A 27 9.27 23.02 6.03
CA VAL A 27 9.15 21.56 5.88
C VAL A 27 8.94 21.19 4.41
N VAL A 28 9.71 20.21 3.95
CA VAL A 28 9.59 19.65 2.60
C VAL A 28 9.25 18.16 2.72
N VAL A 29 8.04 17.81 2.30
CA VAL A 29 7.56 16.43 2.20
C VAL A 29 7.85 15.92 0.78
N ILE A 30 8.32 14.69 0.64
CA ILE A 30 8.64 14.09 -0.67
C ILE A 30 7.69 12.91 -0.89
N GLY A 31 6.96 12.96 -2.01
CA GLY A 31 5.84 12.07 -2.32
C GLY A 31 4.49 12.60 -1.81
N ALA A 32 3.48 12.59 -2.68
CA ALA A 32 2.08 12.90 -2.37
C ALA A 32 1.20 11.64 -2.28
N GLY A 33 1.78 10.51 -1.88
CA GLY A 33 1.03 9.35 -1.40
C GLY A 33 0.47 9.55 0.01
N LEU A 34 -0.30 8.59 0.53
CA LEU A 34 -1.01 8.70 1.82
C LEU A 34 -0.12 9.19 2.98
N ALA A 35 1.10 8.65 3.11
CA ALA A 35 2.03 9.06 4.17
C ALA A 35 2.44 10.55 4.05
N GLY A 36 2.69 11.03 2.83
CA GLY A 36 3.08 12.42 2.59
C GLY A 36 1.92 13.40 2.76
N LEU A 37 0.73 13.04 2.26
CA LEU A 37 -0.48 13.85 2.45
C LEU A 37 -0.87 13.92 3.93
N ALA A 38 -0.88 12.79 4.64
CA ALA A 38 -1.18 12.75 6.08
C ALA A 38 -0.17 13.57 6.90
N ALA A 39 1.13 13.50 6.56
CA ALA A 39 2.15 14.32 7.21
C ALA A 39 1.95 15.83 6.95
N ALA A 40 1.75 16.21 5.68
CA ALA A 40 1.55 17.61 5.31
C ALA A 40 0.28 18.21 5.95
N ARG A 41 -0.83 17.45 5.94
CA ARG A 41 -2.09 17.85 6.56
C ARG A 41 -1.94 18.05 8.07
N ALA A 42 -1.37 17.09 8.79
CA ALA A 42 -1.16 17.21 10.25
C ALA A 42 -0.26 18.40 10.63
N LEU A 43 0.75 18.73 9.83
CA LEU A 43 1.58 19.93 10.04
C LEU A 43 0.79 21.22 9.83
N LEU A 44 0.01 21.31 8.75
CA LEU A 44 -0.84 22.47 8.44
C LEU A 44 -1.93 22.68 9.51
N GLU A 45 -2.56 21.60 9.98
CA GLU A 45 -3.57 21.63 11.07
C GLU A 45 -2.98 22.11 12.40
N GLN A 46 -1.68 21.91 12.65
CA GLN A 46 -0.93 22.47 13.79
C GLN A 46 -0.36 23.88 13.50
N GLY A 47 -0.72 24.50 12.38
CA GLY A 47 -0.37 25.89 12.07
C GLY A 47 1.01 26.12 11.48
N PHE A 48 1.71 25.07 10.99
CA PHE A 48 2.93 25.25 10.18
C PHE A 48 2.56 25.91 8.85
N THR A 49 3.27 26.99 8.46
CA THR A 49 2.91 27.77 7.25
C THR A 49 3.83 27.60 6.03
N ASP A 50 5.10 27.19 6.20
CA ASP A 50 6.04 26.91 5.07
C ASP A 50 6.20 25.40 4.88
N VAL A 51 5.10 24.72 4.51
CA VAL A 51 5.08 23.30 4.11
C VAL A 51 5.06 23.22 2.59
N THR A 52 5.73 22.23 1.99
CA THR A 52 5.55 21.90 0.57
C THR A 52 5.68 20.39 0.34
N VAL A 53 4.77 19.81 -0.44
CA VAL A 53 4.85 18.44 -0.94
C VAL A 53 5.48 18.42 -2.33
N LEU A 54 6.47 17.54 -2.53
CA LEU A 54 7.14 17.32 -3.80
C LEU A 54 6.79 15.96 -4.39
N GLU A 55 5.91 15.92 -5.40
CA GLU A 55 5.50 14.68 -6.06
C GLU A 55 6.20 14.52 -7.43
N ALA A 56 6.65 13.31 -7.74
CA ALA A 56 7.37 13.00 -8.97
C ALA A 56 6.43 12.83 -10.17
N SER A 57 5.30 12.16 -9.95
CA SER A 57 4.27 11.86 -10.94
C SER A 57 3.35 13.06 -11.23
N ARG A 58 2.36 12.83 -12.09
CA ARG A 58 1.37 13.78 -12.60
C ARG A 58 0.02 13.70 -11.87
N HIS A 59 0.03 13.16 -10.65
CA HIS A 59 -1.16 12.99 -9.80
C HIS A 59 -0.74 12.77 -8.33
N ILE A 60 -1.68 12.87 -7.40
CA ILE A 60 -1.50 12.48 -6.01
C ILE A 60 -1.83 10.98 -5.81
N GLY A 61 -1.58 10.43 -4.62
CA GLY A 61 -1.95 9.06 -4.22
C GLY A 61 -0.84 8.02 -4.34
N GLY A 62 0.07 8.17 -5.29
CA GLY A 62 1.21 7.28 -5.48
C GLY A 62 0.77 5.85 -5.82
N ARG A 63 0.91 4.92 -4.86
CA ARG A 63 0.47 3.51 -4.99
C ARG A 63 -1.04 3.28 -4.77
N VAL A 64 -1.80 4.34 -4.49
CA VAL A 64 -3.26 4.35 -4.68
C VAL A 64 -3.53 4.90 -6.06
N GLN A 65 -3.95 4.03 -6.98
CA GLN A 65 -4.22 4.38 -8.37
C GLN A 65 -5.53 3.77 -8.82
N SER A 66 -6.62 4.48 -8.55
CA SER A 66 -7.94 4.18 -9.11
C SER A 66 -8.00 4.72 -10.54
N VAL A 67 -8.33 3.86 -11.49
CA VAL A 67 -8.53 4.26 -12.89
C VAL A 67 -9.98 4.01 -13.26
N ARG A 68 -10.52 4.86 -14.11
CA ARG A 68 -11.93 4.81 -14.53
C ARG A 68 -11.99 4.30 -15.97
N LEU A 69 -12.41 3.04 -16.18
CA LEU A 69 -12.61 2.48 -17.51
C LEU A 69 -14.09 2.63 -17.85
N GLY A 70 -14.37 3.70 -18.57
CA GLY A 70 -15.73 4.21 -18.69
C GLY A 70 -16.21 4.79 -17.36
N HIS A 71 -16.90 4.00 -16.54
CA HIS A 71 -17.35 4.41 -15.21
C HIS A 71 -17.56 3.25 -14.22
N ALA A 72 -17.07 2.06 -14.57
CA ALA A 72 -16.46 1.23 -13.54
C ALA A 72 -15.16 1.92 -13.10
N THR A 73 -15.01 2.16 -11.80
CA THR A 73 -13.69 2.42 -11.22
C THR A 73 -13.04 1.07 -10.92
N PHE A 74 -11.76 0.94 -11.24
CA PHE A 74 -10.96 -0.24 -10.94
C PHE A 74 -9.62 0.20 -10.37
N GLU A 75 -9.11 -0.59 -9.44
CA GLU A 75 -7.88 -0.27 -8.74
C GLU A 75 -6.70 -0.95 -9.44
N LEU A 76 -5.72 -0.16 -9.87
CA LEU A 76 -4.42 -0.66 -10.29
C LEU A 76 -3.47 -0.83 -9.09
N GLY A 77 -3.80 -0.23 -7.94
CA GLY A 77 -3.03 -0.27 -6.70
C GLY A 77 -3.87 -0.77 -5.51
N ALA A 78 -3.82 -0.05 -4.38
CA ALA A 78 -4.56 -0.43 -3.18
C ALA A 78 -6.07 -0.57 -3.44
N THR A 79 -6.63 -1.75 -3.11
CA THR A 79 -8.04 -2.10 -3.41
C THR A 79 -8.91 -2.23 -2.17
N TRP A 80 -8.38 -2.78 -1.07
CA TRP A 80 -9.14 -3.11 0.13
C TRP A 80 -8.76 -2.25 1.35
N ILE A 81 -9.76 -1.95 2.15
CA ILE A 81 -9.64 -1.48 3.53
C ILE A 81 -9.67 -2.74 4.40
N HIS A 82 -8.49 -3.18 4.85
CA HIS A 82 -8.37 -4.39 5.67
C HIS A 82 -8.81 -4.12 7.12
N GLY A 83 -9.99 -4.62 7.49
CA GLY A 83 -10.56 -4.50 8.83
C GLY A 83 -11.25 -3.17 9.10
N SER A 84 -12.37 -3.20 9.83
CA SER A 84 -13.15 -2.03 10.22
C SER A 84 -12.90 -1.59 11.66
N HIS A 85 -12.44 -2.48 12.55
CA HIS A 85 -12.31 -2.19 13.98
C HIS A 85 -11.07 -1.34 14.30
N GLY A 86 -11.23 -0.02 14.25
CA GLY A 86 -10.16 0.93 14.56
C GLY A 86 -9.24 1.27 13.38
N ASN A 87 -9.58 0.84 12.17
CA ASN A 87 -8.84 1.21 10.96
C ASN A 87 -9.13 2.69 10.59
N PRO A 88 -8.13 3.59 10.55
CA PRO A 88 -8.36 5.00 10.27
C PRO A 88 -8.87 5.25 8.84
N ILE A 89 -8.57 4.36 7.89
CA ILE A 89 -9.07 4.47 6.52
C ILE A 89 -10.54 4.05 6.44
N TYR A 90 -10.96 3.04 7.22
CA TYR A 90 -12.36 2.66 7.36
C TYR A 90 -13.18 3.83 7.89
N HIS A 91 -12.79 4.39 9.04
CA HIS A 91 -13.52 5.50 9.68
C HIS A 91 -13.57 6.76 8.80
N LEU A 92 -12.50 7.05 8.04
CA LEU A 92 -12.50 8.14 7.07
C LEU A 92 -13.46 7.89 5.91
N ALA A 93 -13.55 6.65 5.41
CA ALA A 93 -14.46 6.28 4.34
C ALA A 93 -15.93 6.25 4.81
N GLU A 94 -16.20 5.70 5.99
CA GLU A 94 -17.52 5.64 6.63
C GLU A 94 -18.07 7.04 6.90
N ALA A 95 -17.28 7.91 7.54
CA ALA A 95 -17.68 9.29 7.85
C ALA A 95 -17.97 10.17 6.62
N ASN A 96 -17.52 9.74 5.43
CA ASN A 96 -17.75 10.42 4.15
C ASN A 96 -18.69 9.64 3.21
N GLY A 97 -19.39 8.61 3.71
CA GLY A 97 -20.37 7.85 2.93
C GLY A 97 -19.78 7.12 1.71
N LEU A 98 -18.52 6.71 1.77
CA LEU A 98 -17.80 6.05 0.68
C LEU A 98 -17.98 4.52 0.63
N LEU A 99 -18.61 3.94 1.66
CA LEU A 99 -18.79 2.50 1.81
C LEU A 99 -20.21 2.09 1.40
N GLU A 100 -20.34 0.92 0.77
CA GLU A 100 -21.63 0.24 0.65
C GLU A 100 -21.96 -0.51 1.94
N GLU A 101 -23.25 -0.62 2.26
CA GLU A 101 -23.72 -1.54 3.30
C GLU A 101 -23.37 -2.98 2.90
N THR A 102 -22.58 -3.65 3.74
CA THR A 102 -22.25 -5.07 3.61
C THR A 102 -22.93 -5.85 4.72
N THR A 103 -23.72 -6.86 4.37
CA THR A 103 -24.36 -7.76 5.34
C THR A 103 -23.36 -8.75 5.94
N ASP A 104 -23.71 -9.34 7.09
CA ASP A 104 -22.86 -10.33 7.77
C ASP A 104 -22.59 -11.60 6.94
N GLY A 105 -23.43 -11.89 5.93
CA GLY A 105 -23.23 -12.97 4.96
C GLY A 105 -22.34 -12.61 3.76
N GLU A 106 -22.07 -11.32 3.54
CA GLU A 106 -21.13 -10.81 2.52
C GLU A 106 -19.71 -10.62 3.07
N ARG A 107 -19.50 -10.89 4.37
CA ARG A 107 -18.17 -10.93 5.00
C ARG A 107 -17.28 -11.95 4.27
N SER A 108 -16.05 -11.54 3.94
CA SER A 108 -15.05 -12.27 3.15
C SER A 108 -15.08 -13.79 3.33
N VAL A 109 -15.60 -14.51 2.33
CA VAL A 109 -15.72 -15.98 2.33
C VAL A 109 -14.40 -16.69 1.99
N GLY A 110 -13.26 -16.11 2.36
CA GLY A 110 -11.93 -16.67 2.11
C GLY A 110 -10.79 -15.64 2.13
N ARG A 111 -9.56 -16.16 2.05
CA ARG A 111 -8.30 -15.38 2.05
C ARG A 111 -8.23 -14.35 0.92
N ILE A 112 -8.82 -14.67 -0.23
CA ILE A 112 -9.15 -13.66 -1.25
C ILE A 112 -10.57 -13.16 -0.96
N SER A 113 -10.71 -11.86 -0.68
CA SER A 113 -12.01 -11.22 -0.49
C SER A 113 -12.72 -11.02 -1.83
N HIS A 114 -13.21 -12.12 -2.41
CA HIS A 114 -14.06 -12.11 -3.60
C HIS A 114 -15.43 -11.50 -3.26
N TYR A 115 -15.57 -10.20 -3.54
CA TYR A 115 -16.85 -9.50 -3.57
C TYR A 115 -17.75 -10.08 -4.67
N SER A 116 -18.49 -11.13 -4.30
CA SER A 116 -19.39 -11.86 -5.17
C SER A 116 -20.79 -11.85 -4.54
N LYS A 117 -21.54 -10.78 -4.75
CA LYS A 117 -22.90 -10.61 -4.18
C LYS A 117 -23.87 -11.74 -4.55
N ASN A 118 -23.57 -12.56 -5.57
CA ASN A 118 -24.48 -13.59 -6.10
C ASN A 118 -23.76 -14.86 -6.66
N GLY A 119 -22.51 -15.14 -6.32
CA GLY A 119 -21.72 -16.20 -6.97
C GLY A 119 -21.08 -17.21 -6.02
N VAL A 120 -21.26 -18.49 -6.33
CA VAL A 120 -20.66 -19.62 -5.60
C VAL A 120 -19.24 -19.87 -6.11
N ALA A 121 -18.24 -19.82 -5.21
CA ALA A 121 -16.86 -20.16 -5.55
C ALA A 121 -16.77 -21.62 -6.07
N CYS A 122 -15.99 -21.83 -7.13
CA CYS A 122 -15.72 -23.17 -7.65
C CYS A 122 -14.25 -23.31 -8.04
N TYR A 123 -13.70 -24.49 -7.78
CA TYR A 123 -12.30 -24.81 -8.01
C TYR A 123 -12.22 -25.75 -9.20
N LEU A 124 -11.41 -25.39 -10.19
CA LEU A 124 -11.27 -26.12 -11.45
C LEU A 124 -9.81 -26.55 -11.62
N THR A 125 -9.61 -27.80 -12.04
CA THR A 125 -8.30 -28.25 -12.56
C THR A 125 -7.94 -27.50 -13.84
N ASN A 126 -6.66 -27.52 -14.24
CA ASN A 126 -6.19 -26.92 -15.51
C ASN A 126 -6.89 -27.45 -16.78
N ARG A 127 -7.68 -28.53 -16.69
CA ARG A 127 -8.53 -29.06 -17.77
C ARG A 127 -10.02 -28.67 -17.63
N GLY A 128 -10.34 -27.68 -16.80
CA GLY A 128 -11.72 -27.22 -16.56
C GLY A 128 -12.59 -28.17 -15.75
N ARG A 129 -12.07 -29.31 -15.27
CA ARG A 129 -12.85 -30.25 -14.44
C ARG A 129 -12.95 -29.72 -13.01
N ARG A 130 -14.17 -29.67 -12.48
CA ARG A 130 -14.49 -29.26 -11.11
C ARG A 130 -13.84 -30.18 -10.08
N VAL A 131 -13.20 -29.60 -9.08
CA VAL A 131 -12.72 -30.30 -7.88
C VAL A 131 -13.91 -30.48 -6.92
N PRO A 132 -14.09 -31.66 -6.30
CA PRO A 132 -15.12 -31.86 -5.27
C PRO A 132 -15.01 -30.84 -4.12
N LYS A 133 -16.16 -30.36 -3.62
CA LYS A 133 -16.21 -29.25 -2.65
C LYS A 133 -15.61 -29.64 -1.30
N ASP A 134 -15.98 -30.83 -0.83
CA ASP A 134 -15.42 -31.55 0.32
C ASP A 134 -13.88 -31.59 0.28
N VAL A 135 -13.28 -32.02 -0.83
CA VAL A 135 -11.82 -32.08 -1.00
C VAL A 135 -11.16 -30.70 -0.91
N VAL A 136 -11.85 -29.64 -1.36
CA VAL A 136 -11.36 -28.26 -1.25
C VAL A 136 -11.46 -27.75 0.19
N GLU A 137 -12.60 -27.95 0.85
CA GLU A 137 -12.83 -27.49 2.23
C GLU A 137 -11.83 -28.16 3.19
N GLU A 138 -11.68 -29.48 3.09
CA GLU A 138 -10.73 -30.26 3.89
C GLU A 138 -9.26 -29.83 3.65
N PHE A 139 -8.87 -29.57 2.39
CA PHE A 139 -7.55 -29.03 2.09
C PHE A 139 -7.37 -27.60 2.63
N SER A 140 -8.43 -26.79 2.62
CA SER A 140 -8.40 -25.43 3.14
C SER A 140 -8.20 -25.42 4.65
N ASP A 141 -8.85 -26.32 5.38
CA ASP A 141 -8.68 -26.48 6.82
C ASP A 141 -7.25 -26.94 7.16
N LEU A 142 -6.76 -27.97 6.45
CA LEU A 142 -5.37 -28.43 6.52
C LEU A 142 -4.36 -27.29 6.29
N TYR A 143 -4.56 -26.46 5.27
CA TYR A 143 -3.68 -25.32 4.99
C TYR A 143 -3.78 -24.26 6.07
N ASN A 144 -5.00 -23.93 6.54
CA ASN A 144 -5.22 -22.93 7.59
C ASN A 144 -4.59 -23.36 8.92
N GLU A 145 -4.60 -24.64 9.27
CA GLU A 145 -3.83 -25.16 10.42
C GLU A 145 -2.32 -24.93 10.26
N VAL A 146 -1.74 -25.30 9.10
CA VAL A 146 -0.29 -25.11 8.86
C VAL A 146 0.07 -23.62 8.83
N TYR A 147 -0.80 -22.77 8.27
CA TYR A 147 -0.66 -21.32 8.32
C TYR A 147 -0.66 -20.82 9.77
N ASN A 148 -1.57 -21.29 10.62
CA ASN A 148 -1.56 -20.92 12.04
C ASN A 148 -0.25 -21.32 12.73
N LEU A 149 0.35 -22.47 12.41
CA LEU A 149 1.67 -22.86 12.91
C LEU A 149 2.79 -21.88 12.50
N THR A 150 2.72 -21.29 11.29
CA THR A 150 3.72 -20.28 10.86
C THR A 150 3.68 -19.02 11.73
N GLN A 151 2.49 -18.63 12.20
CA GLN A 151 2.29 -17.44 13.05
C GLN A 151 2.91 -17.62 14.44
N GLU A 152 2.96 -18.85 14.94
CA GLU A 152 3.51 -19.17 16.27
C GLU A 152 5.01 -18.91 16.41
N PHE A 153 5.77 -18.93 15.30
CA PHE A 153 7.21 -18.65 15.32
C PHE A 153 7.51 -17.25 15.87
N PHE A 154 6.79 -16.24 15.41
CA PHE A 154 6.88 -14.90 15.98
C PHE A 154 6.17 -14.81 17.33
N ARG A 155 4.88 -15.20 17.39
CA ARG A 155 4.00 -14.96 18.56
C ARG A 155 4.48 -15.65 19.85
N HIS A 156 5.19 -16.77 19.73
CA HIS A 156 5.74 -17.52 20.87
C HIS A 156 7.27 -17.65 20.83
N GLY A 157 7.95 -16.93 19.92
CA GLY A 157 9.40 -16.98 19.79
C GLY A 157 9.97 -18.37 19.48
N LYS A 158 9.25 -19.22 18.73
CA LYS A 158 9.73 -20.58 18.41
C LYS A 158 10.98 -20.48 17.53
N PRO A 159 12.04 -21.24 17.82
CA PRO A 159 13.24 -21.25 16.99
C PRO A 159 12.94 -21.90 15.63
N VAL A 160 13.46 -21.30 14.56
CA VAL A 160 13.41 -21.88 13.22
C VAL A 160 14.50 -22.96 13.07
N ASN A 161 14.13 -24.11 12.51
CA ASN A 161 15.09 -25.19 12.22
C ASN A 161 15.78 -24.97 10.86
N ALA A 162 16.92 -25.63 10.65
CA ALA A 162 17.66 -25.53 9.39
C ALA A 162 16.84 -26.02 8.17
N GLU A 163 15.97 -27.01 8.36
CA GLU A 163 15.11 -27.58 7.31
C GLU A 163 14.14 -26.55 6.72
N SER A 164 13.53 -25.71 7.59
CA SER A 164 12.66 -24.60 7.16
C SER A 164 13.39 -23.48 6.42
N GLN A 165 14.72 -23.38 6.56
CA GLN A 165 15.53 -22.27 6.03
C GLN A 165 15.04 -20.88 6.48
N ASN A 166 14.32 -20.79 7.60
CA ASN A 166 13.57 -19.60 8.04
C ASN A 166 12.56 -19.08 6.98
N SER A 167 12.05 -19.95 6.12
CA SER A 167 11.19 -19.61 4.99
C SER A 167 9.76 -20.13 5.22
N VAL A 168 8.77 -19.23 5.09
CA VAL A 168 7.34 -19.59 5.19
C VAL A 168 6.98 -20.62 4.12
N GLY A 169 7.40 -20.39 2.87
CA GLY A 169 7.11 -21.29 1.76
C GLY A 169 7.71 -22.69 1.89
N VAL A 170 8.98 -22.80 2.32
CA VAL A 170 9.65 -24.09 2.55
C VAL A 170 8.94 -24.87 3.66
N PHE A 171 8.74 -24.24 4.83
CA PHE A 171 8.05 -24.85 5.97
C PHE A 171 6.63 -25.31 5.60
N THR A 172 5.86 -24.45 4.93
CA THR A 172 4.45 -24.73 4.59
C THR A 172 4.36 -25.90 3.62
N ARG A 173 5.21 -25.95 2.58
CA ARG A 173 5.24 -27.10 1.65
C ARG A 173 5.64 -28.38 2.34
N GLU A 174 6.64 -28.36 3.21
CA GLU A 174 7.07 -29.57 3.91
C GLU A 174 5.96 -30.11 4.82
N LYS A 175 5.36 -29.27 5.66
CA LYS A 175 4.30 -29.69 6.60
C LYS A 175 3.03 -30.15 5.89
N VAL A 176 2.55 -29.44 4.88
CA VAL A 176 1.36 -29.86 4.10
C VAL A 176 1.66 -31.14 3.32
N ARG A 177 2.83 -31.28 2.68
CA ARG A 177 3.19 -32.53 1.97
C ARG A 177 3.26 -33.74 2.89
N ASN A 178 3.84 -33.59 4.07
CA ASN A 178 3.90 -34.67 5.06
C ASN A 178 2.48 -35.08 5.50
N ARG A 179 1.63 -34.12 5.87
CA ARG A 179 0.24 -34.40 6.27
C ARG A 179 -0.57 -35.09 5.16
N ILE A 180 -0.49 -34.64 3.90
CA ILE A 180 -1.18 -35.30 2.77
C ILE A 180 -0.64 -36.71 2.51
N ARG A 181 0.68 -36.91 2.63
CA ARG A 181 1.28 -38.24 2.43
C ARG A 181 0.78 -39.23 3.48
N ASP A 182 0.79 -38.80 4.74
CA ASP A 182 0.55 -39.64 5.91
C ASP A 182 -0.95 -39.86 6.23
N ASP A 183 -1.84 -39.15 5.54
CA ASP A 183 -3.29 -39.33 5.55
C ASP A 183 -3.69 -40.73 5.01
N PRO A 184 -4.38 -41.59 5.79
CA PRO A 184 -4.76 -42.93 5.35
C PRO A 184 -6.11 -42.99 4.61
N ASP A 185 -6.97 -41.99 4.79
CA ASP A 185 -8.33 -41.96 4.22
C ASP A 185 -8.32 -41.46 2.77
N ASP A 186 -7.31 -40.66 2.43
CA ASP A 186 -7.16 -40.01 1.14
C ASP A 186 -6.65 -40.95 0.05
N THR A 187 -7.38 -41.04 -1.07
CA THR A 187 -6.91 -41.81 -2.24
C THR A 187 -5.69 -41.13 -2.88
N GLU A 188 -4.83 -41.91 -3.55
CA GLU A 188 -3.73 -41.36 -4.36
C GLU A 188 -4.15 -40.33 -5.42
N ALA A 189 -5.41 -40.37 -5.88
CA ALA A 189 -5.97 -39.33 -6.75
C ALA A 189 -6.28 -38.04 -5.98
N THR A 190 -6.85 -38.15 -4.78
CA THR A 190 -7.14 -37.01 -3.90
C THR A 190 -5.85 -36.37 -3.39
N LYS A 191 -4.85 -37.16 -2.96
CA LYS A 191 -3.52 -36.67 -2.56
C LYS A 191 -2.87 -35.84 -3.66
N ARG A 192 -2.92 -36.31 -4.92
CA ARG A 192 -2.43 -35.56 -6.08
C ARG A 192 -3.20 -34.25 -6.34
N LEU A 193 -4.51 -34.21 -6.05
CA LEU A 193 -5.28 -32.97 -6.14
C LEU A 193 -4.91 -31.99 -5.02
N LYS A 194 -4.84 -32.44 -3.75
CA LYS A 194 -4.37 -31.63 -2.60
C LYS A 194 -2.95 -31.07 -2.84
N LEU A 195 -2.05 -31.89 -3.37
CA LEU A 195 -0.69 -31.48 -3.77
C LEU A 195 -0.63 -30.53 -4.98
N ALA A 196 -1.68 -30.43 -5.79
CA ALA A 196 -1.79 -29.40 -6.82
C ALA A 196 -2.38 -28.09 -6.24
N MET A 197 -3.37 -28.19 -5.34
CA MET A 197 -4.01 -27.03 -4.70
C MET A 197 -3.03 -26.22 -3.85
N ILE A 198 -2.01 -26.85 -3.25
CA ILE A 198 -0.97 -26.11 -2.50
C ILE A 198 -0.25 -25.07 -3.35
N GLN A 199 -0.03 -25.31 -4.65
CA GLN A 199 0.60 -24.33 -5.53
C GLN A 199 -0.27 -23.07 -5.65
N GLN A 200 -1.59 -23.24 -5.79
CA GLN A 200 -2.52 -22.12 -5.82
C GLN A 200 -2.56 -21.36 -4.50
N TYR A 201 -2.61 -22.05 -3.36
CA TYR A 201 -2.66 -21.41 -2.05
C TYR A 201 -1.37 -20.62 -1.74
N LEU A 202 -0.20 -21.16 -2.04
CA LEU A 202 1.07 -20.46 -1.91
C LEU A 202 1.17 -19.26 -2.87
N LYS A 203 0.56 -19.35 -4.06
CA LYS A 203 0.51 -18.25 -5.03
C LYS A 203 -0.37 -17.10 -4.56
N VAL A 204 -1.51 -17.43 -3.92
CA VAL A 204 -2.34 -16.45 -3.20
C VAL A 204 -1.55 -15.84 -2.04
N GLU A 205 -0.82 -16.64 -1.27
CA GLU A 205 0.01 -16.13 -0.16
C GLU A 205 1.09 -15.14 -0.60
N SER A 206 1.73 -15.38 -1.77
CA SER A 206 2.64 -14.42 -2.39
C SER A 206 1.95 -13.13 -2.85
N CYS A 207 0.67 -13.20 -3.20
CA CYS A 207 -0.11 -12.00 -3.52
C CYS A 207 -0.37 -11.15 -2.27
N GLU A 208 -0.88 -11.77 -1.19
CA GLU A 208 -1.13 -11.09 0.09
C GLU A 208 0.19 -10.57 0.71
N SER A 209 1.24 -11.38 0.70
CA SER A 209 2.58 -11.01 1.21
C SER A 209 3.34 -10.05 0.30
N SER A 210 2.83 -9.72 -0.89
CA SER A 210 3.49 -8.86 -1.89
C SER A 210 4.89 -9.35 -2.35
N SER A 211 5.18 -10.65 -2.25
CA SER A 211 6.48 -11.24 -2.55
C SER A 211 6.55 -11.93 -3.92
N HIS A 212 7.77 -12.10 -4.47
CA HIS A 212 7.95 -12.88 -5.71
C HIS A 212 7.69 -14.37 -5.47
N SER A 213 8.06 -14.85 -4.29
CA SER A 213 7.71 -16.16 -3.78
C SER A 213 7.53 -16.09 -2.27
N ILE A 214 6.59 -16.88 -1.74
CA ILE A 214 6.43 -17.09 -0.29
C ILE A 214 7.67 -17.79 0.32
N ASP A 215 8.56 -18.30 -0.53
CA ASP A 215 9.88 -18.84 -0.14
C ASP A 215 10.83 -17.76 0.38
N GLU A 216 10.65 -16.52 -0.08
CA GLU A 216 11.47 -15.39 0.33
C GLU A 216 11.02 -14.80 1.66
N VAL A 217 9.84 -15.16 2.18
CA VAL A 217 9.24 -14.54 3.37
C VAL A 217 9.76 -15.20 4.65
N SER A 218 10.22 -14.37 5.60
CA SER A 218 10.85 -14.79 6.87
C SER A 218 9.84 -15.42 7.83
N LEU A 219 9.98 -16.71 8.09
CA LEU A 219 9.13 -17.49 9.00
C LEU A 219 9.16 -16.95 10.44
N SER A 220 10.34 -16.63 10.95
CA SER A 220 10.52 -16.07 12.30
C SER A 220 9.85 -14.70 12.50
N ALA A 221 9.65 -13.92 11.44
CA ALA A 221 9.02 -12.60 11.48
C ALA A 221 7.58 -12.60 10.92
N PHE A 222 7.09 -13.72 10.41
CA PHE A 222 5.83 -13.75 9.64
C PHE A 222 4.61 -13.33 10.48
N GLY A 223 4.54 -13.77 11.74
CA GLY A 223 3.48 -13.38 12.67
C GLY A 223 3.61 -11.98 13.28
N GLU A 224 4.53 -11.14 12.79
CA GLU A 224 4.71 -9.74 13.22
C GLU A 224 3.69 -8.79 12.58
N TRP A 225 3.26 -9.10 11.35
CA TRP A 225 2.19 -8.36 10.68
C TRP A 225 0.87 -8.55 11.44
N THR A 226 0.18 -7.45 11.73
CA THR A 226 -1.03 -7.46 12.55
C THR A 226 -2.25 -7.15 11.68
N GLU A 227 -3.12 -8.13 11.49
CA GLU A 227 -4.43 -7.90 10.90
C GLU A 227 -5.29 -7.00 11.80
N ILE A 228 -5.98 -6.03 11.21
CA ILE A 228 -7.00 -5.26 11.94
C ILE A 228 -8.32 -6.05 11.89
N PRO A 229 -8.98 -6.34 13.03
CA PRO A 229 -10.23 -7.08 13.04
C PRO A 229 -11.40 -6.37 12.32
N GLY A 230 -12.45 -7.13 12.04
CA GLY A 230 -13.66 -6.65 11.36
C GLY A 230 -13.64 -6.95 9.85
N ALA A 231 -14.72 -6.57 9.17
CA ALA A 231 -14.87 -6.85 7.75
C ALA A 231 -13.85 -6.05 6.90
N HIS A 232 -13.51 -6.58 5.72
CA HIS A 232 -12.70 -5.86 4.74
C HIS A 232 -13.62 -5.14 3.76
N HIS A 233 -13.39 -3.86 3.50
CA HIS A 233 -14.26 -3.03 2.65
C HIS A 233 -13.57 -2.61 1.35
N ILE A 234 -14.36 -2.34 0.31
CA ILE A 234 -13.92 -1.65 -0.91
C ILE A 234 -14.62 -0.28 -0.99
N ILE A 235 -14.07 0.65 -1.77
CA ILE A 235 -14.72 1.93 -2.09
C ILE A 235 -15.17 1.87 -3.56
N PRO A 236 -16.48 1.70 -3.86
CA PRO A 236 -16.96 1.50 -5.23
C PRO A 236 -16.68 2.67 -6.18
N SER A 237 -16.58 3.88 -5.64
CA SER A 237 -16.22 5.10 -6.38
C SER A 237 -14.72 5.21 -6.69
N GLY A 238 -13.88 4.46 -5.97
CA GLY A 238 -12.43 4.41 -6.09
C GLY A 238 -11.70 4.71 -4.78
N PHE A 239 -10.64 3.95 -4.47
CA PHE A 239 -9.78 4.19 -3.31
C PHE A 239 -9.10 5.57 -3.35
N VAL A 240 -8.95 6.17 -4.54
CA VAL A 240 -8.50 7.56 -4.74
C VAL A 240 -9.34 8.57 -3.96
N ARG A 241 -10.62 8.29 -3.66
CA ARG A 241 -11.44 9.15 -2.79
C ARG A 241 -10.82 9.36 -1.41
N VAL A 242 -10.08 8.39 -0.87
CA VAL A 242 -9.32 8.54 0.39
C VAL A 242 -8.16 9.52 0.21
N VAL A 243 -7.50 9.50 -0.95
CA VAL A 243 -6.40 10.41 -1.30
C VAL A 243 -6.93 11.85 -1.41
N GLU A 244 -8.07 12.02 -2.07
CA GLU A 244 -8.76 13.31 -2.23
C GLU A 244 -9.17 13.89 -0.87
N LEU A 245 -9.84 13.10 -0.01
CA LEU A 245 -10.20 13.51 1.36
C LEU A 245 -8.99 13.90 2.22
N LEU A 246 -7.83 13.26 2.03
CA LEU A 246 -6.58 13.66 2.70
C LEU A 246 -6.01 14.96 2.14
N ALA A 247 -6.27 15.27 0.86
CA ALA A 247 -5.80 16.48 0.18
C ALA A 247 -6.72 17.70 0.35
N GLU A 248 -8.02 17.53 0.64
CA GLU A 248 -8.99 18.63 0.81
C GLU A 248 -8.57 19.71 1.84
N GLY A 249 -7.83 19.31 2.89
CA GLY A 249 -7.27 20.22 3.90
C GLY A 249 -5.93 20.88 3.53
N ILE A 250 -5.38 20.58 2.35
CA ILE A 250 -4.06 21.02 1.91
C ILE A 250 -4.21 22.08 0.80
N PRO A 251 -3.80 23.35 1.02
CA PRO A 251 -3.89 24.38 -0.01
C PRO A 251 -3.17 23.95 -1.32
N PRO A 252 -3.78 24.10 -2.51
CA PRO A 252 -3.23 23.54 -3.75
C PRO A 252 -1.79 23.98 -4.09
N HIS A 253 -1.35 25.14 -3.61
CA HIS A 253 0.02 25.62 -3.82
C HIS A 253 1.08 24.86 -2.99
N VAL A 254 0.68 24.13 -1.95
CA VAL A 254 1.55 23.29 -1.11
C VAL A 254 1.97 22.04 -1.87
N ILE A 255 1.05 21.41 -2.60
CA ILE A 255 1.33 20.22 -3.43
C ILE A 255 1.77 20.69 -4.81
N GLN A 256 2.93 20.26 -5.28
CA GLN A 256 3.40 20.68 -6.60
C GLN A 256 4.02 19.48 -7.34
N LEU A 257 3.29 19.06 -8.39
CA LEU A 257 3.36 17.81 -9.14
C LEU A 257 4.33 17.88 -10.33
N GLY A 258 4.74 16.73 -10.86
CA GLY A 258 5.69 16.60 -11.98
C GLY A 258 7.11 17.03 -11.60
N LYS A 259 7.58 16.65 -10.41
CA LYS A 259 8.80 17.18 -9.77
C LYS A 259 9.60 16.09 -9.04
N PRO A 260 10.21 15.16 -9.80
CA PRO A 260 11.08 14.14 -9.22
C PRO A 260 12.25 14.79 -8.47
N VAL A 261 12.35 14.50 -7.17
CA VAL A 261 13.51 14.87 -6.36
C VAL A 261 14.68 13.95 -6.74
N ARG A 262 15.81 14.55 -7.14
CA ARG A 262 17.00 13.81 -7.58
C ARG A 262 18.11 13.73 -6.53
N CYS A 263 18.15 14.68 -5.61
CA CYS A 263 19.11 14.72 -4.52
C CYS A 263 18.47 15.41 -3.32
N ILE A 264 18.84 14.95 -2.12
CA ILE A 264 18.49 15.58 -0.85
C ILE A 264 19.81 15.96 -0.19
N HIS A 265 20.06 17.25 -0.06
CA HIS A 265 21.16 17.76 0.75
C HIS A 265 20.60 18.08 2.14
N TRP A 266 20.76 17.17 3.10
CA TRP A 266 20.87 17.60 4.49
C TRP A 266 22.22 18.31 4.70
N ASP A 267 22.35 19.07 5.78
CA ASP A 267 23.54 19.83 6.17
C ASP A 267 23.95 21.07 5.32
N GLN A 268 23.37 21.35 4.14
CA GLN A 268 23.55 22.65 3.43
C GLN A 268 22.30 23.20 2.73
N ALA A 269 22.29 24.51 2.44
CA ALA A 269 21.08 25.31 2.17
C ALA A 269 20.89 25.77 0.69
N SER A 270 19.63 26.09 0.33
CA SER A 270 19.11 26.74 -0.92
C SER A 270 19.01 25.85 -2.19
N ALA A 271 18.16 26.08 -3.21
CA ALA A 271 16.85 26.76 -3.37
C ALA A 271 16.12 26.27 -4.68
N ARG A 272 14.83 26.63 -4.91
CA ARG A 272 13.92 26.10 -5.99
C ARG A 272 13.84 27.01 -7.25
N PRO A 273 13.13 26.67 -8.39
CA PRO A 273 11.65 26.65 -8.53
C PRO A 273 11.03 25.63 -9.55
N ARG A 274 9.77 25.82 -10.01
CA ARG A 274 8.83 24.79 -10.57
C ARG A 274 7.85 25.29 -11.67
N GLY A 275 6.98 24.40 -12.23
CA GLY A 275 5.87 24.64 -13.20
C GLY A 275 4.93 23.40 -13.43
N PRO A 276 3.73 23.50 -14.07
CA PRO A 276 2.50 22.74 -13.68
C PRO A 276 1.81 21.77 -14.75
N GLU A 277 0.46 21.59 -14.70
CA GLU A 277 -0.34 20.36 -15.03
C GLU A 277 -1.90 20.58 -15.14
N ILE A 278 -2.75 19.70 -15.77
CA ILE A 278 -4.27 19.78 -15.93
C ILE A 278 -4.99 18.38 -16.07
N GLU A 279 -6.34 18.28 -15.88
CA GLU A 279 -7.25 17.10 -15.59
C GLU A 279 -8.43 16.72 -16.61
N PRO A 280 -9.29 15.66 -16.36
CA PRO A 280 -10.22 14.98 -17.34
C PRO A 280 -11.75 14.75 -16.95
N CYS A 281 -12.55 13.94 -17.72
CA CYS A 281 -13.84 13.32 -17.28
C CYS A 281 -14.48 12.20 -18.19
N GLU A 282 -15.06 11.11 -17.59
CA GLU A 282 -16.23 10.26 -18.04
C GLU A 282 -16.20 9.36 -19.34
N ARG A 283 -17.06 8.33 -19.64
CA ARG A 283 -18.12 7.51 -18.94
C ARG A 283 -18.27 6.04 -19.47
N TYR A 284 -18.92 5.16 -18.67
CA TYR A 284 -19.28 3.69 -18.70
C TYR A 284 -18.67 2.59 -19.64
N GLY A 285 -18.64 1.33 -19.16
CA GLY A 285 -18.26 0.09 -19.89
C GLY A 285 -18.23 -1.18 -19.00
N HIS A 286 -18.21 -2.39 -19.59
CA HIS A 286 -18.08 -3.68 -18.87
C HIS A 286 -16.60 -4.04 -18.67
N VAL A 287 -16.22 -4.48 -17.45
CA VAL A 287 -14.82 -4.72 -17.05
C VAL A 287 -14.69 -6.01 -16.24
N LEU A 288 -13.58 -6.73 -16.44
CA LEU A 288 -13.12 -7.84 -15.60
C LEU A 288 -11.76 -7.44 -15.01
N SER A 289 -11.53 -7.70 -13.72
CA SER A 289 -10.25 -7.48 -13.05
C SER A 289 -9.66 -8.82 -12.60
N GLY A 290 -8.33 -8.89 -12.51
CA GLY A 290 -7.58 -10.08 -12.11
C GLY A 290 -6.18 -9.72 -11.64
N TRP A 291 -5.61 -10.57 -10.79
CA TRP A 291 -4.31 -10.33 -10.15
C TRP A 291 -3.26 -11.30 -10.70
N ILE A 292 -2.07 -10.77 -10.98
CA ILE A 292 -0.87 -11.54 -11.30
C ILE A 292 0.16 -11.22 -10.22
N CYS A 293 0.65 -12.24 -9.53
CA CYS A 293 1.64 -12.15 -8.47
C CYS A 293 2.87 -13.01 -8.81
N GLY A 294 3.95 -12.85 -8.04
CA GLY A 294 5.22 -13.53 -8.27
C GLY A 294 6.10 -12.89 -9.35
N GLU A 295 7.18 -13.58 -9.73
CA GLU A 295 8.06 -13.18 -10.84
C GLU A 295 7.31 -12.99 -12.16
N GLU A 296 6.22 -13.74 -12.34
CA GLU A 296 5.33 -13.69 -13.50
C GLU A 296 4.62 -12.33 -13.64
N ALA A 297 4.52 -11.53 -12.57
CA ALA A 297 4.06 -10.14 -12.67
C ALA A 297 5.04 -9.31 -13.52
N LEU A 298 6.35 -9.45 -13.29
CA LEU A 298 7.38 -8.77 -14.10
C LEU A 298 7.41 -9.28 -15.53
N VAL A 299 7.11 -10.56 -15.76
CA VAL A 299 6.94 -11.13 -17.11
C VAL A 299 5.71 -10.52 -17.79
N MET A 300 4.58 -10.46 -17.08
CA MET A 300 3.34 -9.87 -17.55
C MET A 300 3.53 -8.41 -17.98
N GLU A 301 4.28 -7.58 -17.24
CA GLU A 301 4.61 -6.20 -17.64
C GLU A 301 5.24 -6.08 -19.04
N ARG A 302 5.86 -7.15 -19.56
CA ARG A 302 6.52 -7.19 -20.87
C ARG A 302 5.72 -7.92 -21.96
N CYS A 303 4.60 -8.56 -21.61
CA CYS A 303 3.76 -9.25 -22.60
C CYS A 303 2.99 -8.25 -23.47
N ASP A 304 2.77 -8.61 -24.73
CA ASP A 304 1.88 -7.90 -25.66
C ASP A 304 0.41 -7.94 -25.18
N ASP A 305 -0.31 -6.83 -25.31
CA ASP A 305 -1.72 -6.72 -24.93
C ASP A 305 -2.62 -7.64 -25.78
N GLU A 306 -2.31 -7.85 -27.07
CA GLU A 306 -3.15 -8.62 -27.99
C GLU A 306 -3.09 -10.12 -27.67
N ALA A 307 -1.90 -10.64 -27.37
CA ALA A 307 -1.67 -12.00 -26.88
C ALA A 307 -2.27 -12.22 -25.47
N VAL A 308 -2.14 -11.26 -24.55
CA VAL A 308 -2.78 -11.34 -23.23
C VAL A 308 -4.30 -11.38 -23.38
N ALA A 309 -4.87 -10.50 -24.21
CA ALA A 309 -6.30 -10.49 -24.50
C ALA A 309 -6.79 -11.80 -25.12
N GLU A 310 -6.00 -12.43 -25.99
CA GLU A 310 -6.33 -13.74 -26.59
C GLU A 310 -6.32 -14.85 -25.55
N ILE A 311 -5.21 -15.04 -24.84
CA ILE A 311 -5.03 -16.11 -23.83
C ILE A 311 -6.07 -15.98 -22.71
N CYS A 312 -6.32 -14.77 -22.19
CA CYS A 312 -7.36 -14.56 -21.19
C CYS A 312 -8.77 -14.90 -21.73
N THR A 313 -9.05 -14.62 -23.00
CA THR A 313 -10.34 -14.98 -23.63
C THR A 313 -10.48 -16.49 -23.78
N GLU A 314 -9.43 -17.20 -24.20
CA GLU A 314 -9.42 -18.66 -24.28
C GLU A 314 -9.63 -19.32 -22.92
N MET A 315 -8.90 -18.85 -21.88
CA MET A 315 -9.09 -19.31 -20.52
C MET A 315 -10.52 -19.08 -20.03
N LEU A 316 -11.09 -17.88 -20.26
CA LEU A 316 -12.48 -17.60 -19.89
C LEU A 316 -13.47 -18.52 -20.62
N ARG A 317 -13.32 -18.74 -21.93
CA ARG A 317 -14.16 -19.68 -22.68
C ARG A 317 -14.04 -21.11 -22.15
N GLN A 318 -12.83 -21.56 -21.83
CA GLN A 318 -12.58 -22.89 -21.27
C GLN A 318 -13.21 -23.07 -19.89
N PHE A 319 -13.00 -22.13 -18.96
CA PHE A 319 -13.42 -22.28 -17.57
C PHE A 319 -14.90 -21.90 -17.32
N THR A 320 -15.49 -21.03 -18.15
CA THR A 320 -16.94 -20.76 -18.11
C THR A 320 -17.76 -21.74 -18.96
N GLY A 321 -17.13 -22.49 -19.87
CA GLY A 321 -17.80 -23.31 -20.87
C GLY A 321 -18.54 -22.51 -21.95
N ASN A 322 -18.44 -21.17 -21.96
CA ASN A 322 -19.13 -20.30 -22.90
C ASN A 322 -18.20 -19.89 -24.06
N PRO A 323 -18.33 -20.46 -25.27
CA PRO A 323 -17.48 -20.11 -26.41
C PRO A 323 -17.70 -18.67 -26.91
N ASN A 324 -18.84 -18.05 -26.55
CA ASN A 324 -19.23 -16.72 -27.02
C ASN A 324 -18.64 -15.57 -26.19
N VAL A 325 -17.80 -15.84 -25.19
CA VAL A 325 -17.08 -14.77 -24.48
C VAL A 325 -16.25 -13.96 -25.49
N PRO A 326 -16.48 -12.64 -25.62
CA PRO A 326 -15.76 -11.81 -26.59
C PRO A 326 -14.37 -11.45 -26.08
N LYS A 327 -13.46 -11.14 -27.01
CA LYS A 327 -12.14 -10.58 -26.68
C LYS A 327 -12.32 -9.20 -26.00
N PRO A 328 -11.58 -8.87 -24.92
CA PRO A 328 -11.70 -7.57 -24.28
C PRO A 328 -11.29 -6.45 -25.24
N ARG A 329 -12.05 -5.35 -25.24
CA ARG A 329 -11.80 -4.19 -26.14
C ARG A 329 -10.56 -3.38 -25.78
N ARG A 330 -10.08 -3.52 -24.54
CA ARG A 330 -8.86 -2.90 -23.99
C ARG A 330 -8.31 -3.82 -22.89
N ILE A 331 -6.99 -3.93 -22.83
CA ILE A 331 -6.27 -4.43 -21.67
C ILE A 331 -5.71 -3.22 -20.94
N LEU A 332 -5.79 -3.23 -19.61
CA LEU A 332 -5.16 -2.24 -18.74
C LEU A 332 -4.45 -3.02 -17.64
N ARG A 333 -3.14 -2.78 -17.51
CA ARG A 333 -2.24 -3.50 -16.61
C ARG A 333 -1.42 -2.48 -15.84
N SER A 334 -1.22 -2.72 -14.55
CA SER A 334 -0.23 -1.99 -13.77
C SER A 334 1.18 -2.46 -14.14
N ALA A 335 2.16 -1.59 -13.96
CA ALA A 335 3.57 -1.86 -14.22
C ALA A 335 4.44 -1.40 -13.04
N TRP A 336 4.08 -1.84 -11.83
CA TRP A 336 4.69 -1.38 -10.58
C TRP A 336 6.19 -1.70 -10.49
N GLY A 337 6.62 -2.84 -11.01
CA GLY A 337 8.00 -3.30 -10.97
C GLY A 337 8.93 -2.47 -11.86
N SER A 338 8.52 -2.22 -13.11
CA SER A 338 9.29 -1.38 -14.04
C SER A 338 9.11 0.13 -13.85
N ASN A 339 8.10 0.58 -13.10
CA ASN A 339 7.88 2.02 -12.87
C ASN A 339 9.04 2.64 -12.07
N PRO A 340 9.72 3.68 -12.60
CA PRO A 340 10.93 4.24 -12.00
C PRO A 340 10.71 4.92 -10.63
N TYR A 341 9.47 5.29 -10.29
CA TYR A 341 9.11 5.96 -9.02
C TYR A 341 8.64 4.99 -7.93
N PHE A 342 8.29 3.74 -8.27
CA PHE A 342 7.77 2.75 -7.32
C PHE A 342 8.67 1.51 -7.20
N ARG A 343 9.18 0.99 -8.33
CA ARG A 343 10.13 -0.14 -8.41
C ARG A 343 9.68 -1.43 -7.70
N GLY A 344 8.37 -1.63 -7.62
CA GLY A 344 7.74 -2.71 -6.87
C GLY A 344 6.34 -2.31 -6.38
N SER A 345 5.60 -3.30 -5.87
CA SER A 345 4.29 -3.12 -5.25
C SER A 345 4.46 -2.58 -3.83
N TYR A 346 4.81 -3.43 -2.86
CA TYR A 346 4.90 -3.11 -1.43
C TYR A 346 6.04 -3.87 -0.76
N SER A 347 6.30 -3.62 0.53
CA SER A 347 7.39 -4.26 1.27
C SER A 347 7.00 -5.66 1.80
N TYR A 348 8.00 -6.47 2.18
CA TYR A 348 7.81 -7.71 2.93
C TYR A 348 9.07 -8.03 3.72
N THR A 349 8.92 -8.75 4.83
CA THR A 349 10.07 -9.17 5.63
C THR A 349 10.72 -10.40 5.01
N GLN A 350 11.78 -10.16 4.22
CA GLN A 350 12.53 -11.23 3.57
C GLN A 350 13.31 -12.10 4.58
N VAL A 351 13.57 -13.37 4.27
CA VAL A 351 14.52 -14.24 4.99
C VAL A 351 15.83 -13.49 5.24
N GLY A 352 16.21 -13.35 6.52
CA GLY A 352 17.39 -12.59 6.96
C GLY A 352 17.11 -11.15 7.43
N SER A 353 15.88 -10.66 7.24
CA SER A 353 15.38 -9.38 7.78
C SER A 353 14.38 -9.58 8.92
N SER A 354 14.08 -8.50 9.65
CA SER A 354 13.13 -8.46 10.77
C SER A 354 12.52 -7.08 10.96
N GLY A 355 11.50 -6.94 11.82
CA GLY A 355 10.96 -5.63 12.22
C GLY A 355 11.97 -4.64 12.79
N ALA A 356 13.16 -5.07 13.21
CA ALA A 356 14.25 -4.18 13.59
C ALA A 356 14.81 -3.37 12.40
N ASP A 357 14.76 -3.92 11.18
CA ASP A 357 15.14 -3.19 9.96
C ASP A 357 14.10 -2.12 9.61
N VAL A 358 12.82 -2.42 9.81
CA VAL A 358 11.72 -1.46 9.66
C VAL A 358 11.84 -0.32 10.67
N GLU A 359 12.18 -0.62 11.92
CA GLU A 359 12.47 0.39 12.94
C GLU A 359 13.68 1.24 12.59
N LYS A 360 14.76 0.62 12.09
CA LYS A 360 15.97 1.31 11.63
C LYS A 360 15.68 2.23 10.45
N LEU A 361 14.84 1.82 9.50
CA LEU A 361 14.38 2.65 8.39
C LEU A 361 13.50 3.82 8.87
N ALA A 362 12.74 3.64 9.96
CA ALA A 362 11.94 4.67 10.59
C ALA A 362 12.72 5.62 11.52
N LYS A 363 14.06 5.51 11.63
CA LYS A 363 14.88 6.44 12.43
C LYS A 363 15.14 7.74 11.65
N PRO A 364 14.88 8.92 12.25
CA PRO A 364 15.16 10.20 11.61
C PRO A 364 16.67 10.45 11.57
N LEU A 365 17.13 11.40 10.76
CA LEU A 365 18.54 11.73 10.62
C LEU A 365 18.78 13.25 10.82
N PRO A 366 19.81 13.66 11.59
CA PRO A 366 20.76 12.81 12.32
C PRO A 366 20.10 12.05 13.48
N TYR A 367 20.53 10.80 13.72
CA TYR A 367 20.15 10.00 14.88
C TYR A 367 21.35 9.89 15.82
N THR A 368 21.20 10.34 17.06
CA THR A 368 22.15 9.99 18.14
C THR A 368 21.41 9.74 19.44
N GLU A 369 22.02 8.96 20.32
CA GLU A 369 21.52 8.68 21.67
C GLU A 369 21.98 9.75 22.69
N SER A 370 22.57 10.86 22.22
CA SER A 370 23.15 11.91 23.06
C SER A 370 22.22 13.12 23.20
N SER A 371 22.15 13.70 24.39
CA SER A 371 21.32 14.88 24.71
C SER A 371 21.81 16.22 24.12
N LYS A 372 22.85 16.21 23.27
CA LYS A 372 23.46 17.40 22.65
C LYS A 372 23.45 17.37 21.11
N THR A 373 22.37 16.89 20.50
CA THR A 373 22.27 16.81 19.02
C THR A 373 21.66 18.05 18.37
N ALA A 374 22.08 18.29 17.12
CA ALA A 374 21.35 19.14 16.17
C ALA A 374 19.93 18.59 15.92
N PRO A 375 18.95 19.46 15.57
CA PRO A 375 17.57 19.03 15.31
C PRO A 375 17.49 18.01 14.16
N MET A 376 16.47 17.15 14.20
CA MET A 376 16.17 16.19 13.13
C MET A 376 15.97 16.94 11.80
N GLN A 377 16.70 16.55 10.75
CA GLN A 377 16.66 17.24 9.45
C GLN A 377 15.88 16.44 8.39
N VAL A 378 15.96 15.11 8.43
CA VAL A 378 15.22 14.21 7.53
C VAL A 378 14.50 13.14 8.35
N LEU A 379 13.25 12.91 7.99
CA LEU A 379 12.33 12.00 8.65
C LEU A 379 11.76 11.05 7.59
N PHE A 380 11.53 9.79 7.96
CA PHE A 380 11.11 8.75 7.03
C PHE A 380 9.70 8.25 7.35
N SER A 381 8.78 8.45 6.40
CA SER A 381 7.42 7.91 6.42
C SER A 381 7.14 7.10 5.15
N GLY A 382 6.06 6.32 5.16
CA GLY A 382 5.71 5.33 4.15
C GLY A 382 5.43 3.96 4.78
N GLU A 383 4.71 3.08 4.08
CA GLU A 383 4.30 1.77 4.61
C GLU A 383 5.49 0.92 5.11
N ALA A 384 6.61 0.93 4.39
CA ALA A 384 7.82 0.21 4.76
C ALA A 384 8.48 0.69 6.07
N THR A 385 8.01 1.80 6.65
CA THR A 385 8.47 2.32 7.95
C THR A 385 7.54 1.94 9.11
N HIS A 386 6.47 1.17 8.89
CA HIS A 386 5.46 0.86 9.90
C HIS A 386 5.48 -0.62 10.34
N ARG A 387 6.27 -0.95 11.37
CA ARG A 387 6.57 -2.31 11.83
C ARG A 387 5.40 -3.31 11.88
N LYS A 388 4.20 -2.90 12.31
CA LYS A 388 3.02 -3.79 12.44
C LYS A 388 2.08 -3.82 11.23
N TYR A 389 2.14 -2.80 10.37
CA TYR A 389 1.16 -2.52 9.31
C TYR A 389 1.89 -2.13 8.01
N TYR A 390 3.04 -2.76 7.76
CA TYR A 390 3.76 -2.58 6.52
C TYR A 390 2.90 -3.07 5.35
N SER A 391 3.16 -2.55 4.15
CA SER A 391 2.40 -2.82 2.93
C SER A 391 0.93 -2.41 2.93
N THR A 392 0.45 -1.64 3.92
CA THR A 392 -0.94 -1.16 3.96
C THR A 392 -1.06 0.36 3.82
N THR A 393 -2.23 0.79 3.34
CA THR A 393 -2.63 2.20 3.24
C THR A 393 -2.76 2.86 4.63
N HIS A 394 -3.28 2.13 5.63
CA HIS A 394 -3.37 2.62 7.01
C HIS A 394 -1.99 2.75 7.66
N GLY A 395 -1.06 1.81 7.44
CA GLY A 395 0.32 1.91 7.92
C GLY A 395 1.07 3.09 7.29
N ALA A 396 0.86 3.35 5.99
CA ALA A 396 1.35 4.56 5.34
C ALA A 396 0.79 5.84 6.02
N LEU A 397 -0.53 5.94 6.21
CA LEU A 397 -1.17 7.08 6.87
C LEU A 397 -0.61 7.31 8.29
N CYS A 398 -0.57 6.26 9.11
CA CYS A 398 -0.06 6.33 10.49
C CYS A 398 1.43 6.73 10.53
N SER A 399 2.25 6.25 9.60
CA SER A 399 3.66 6.66 9.50
C SER A 399 3.83 8.14 9.13
N GLY A 400 2.92 8.70 8.31
CA GLY A 400 2.90 10.12 7.97
C GLY A 400 2.59 10.98 9.20
N GLN A 401 1.55 10.61 9.94
CA GLN A 401 1.18 11.25 11.21
C GLN A 401 2.29 11.15 12.26
N ARG A 402 3.00 10.01 12.33
CA ARG A 402 4.14 9.80 13.24
C ARG A 402 5.28 10.78 12.99
N GLU A 403 5.69 10.97 11.73
CA GLU A 403 6.76 11.93 11.41
C GLU A 403 6.31 13.39 11.56
N ALA A 404 5.05 13.71 11.26
CA ALA A 404 4.49 15.02 11.59
C ALA A 404 4.53 15.28 13.10
N ALA A 405 4.11 14.32 13.92
CA ALA A 405 4.14 14.43 15.38
C ALA A 405 5.56 14.66 15.93
N ARG A 406 6.60 14.01 15.35
CA ARG A 406 8.00 14.28 15.70
C ARG A 406 8.43 15.72 15.42
N LEU A 407 7.98 16.30 14.30
CA LEU A 407 8.25 17.71 13.98
C LEU A 407 7.45 18.68 14.86
N ILE A 408 6.17 18.38 15.13
CA ILE A 408 5.32 19.16 16.03
C ILE A 408 5.93 19.19 17.45
N GLU A 409 6.41 18.05 17.95
CA GLU A 409 7.12 17.95 19.23
C GLU A 409 8.39 18.81 19.24
N MET A 410 9.25 18.66 18.22
CA MET A 410 10.53 19.36 18.11
C MET A 410 10.39 20.88 18.05
N TYR A 411 9.23 21.37 17.59
CA TYR A 411 8.93 22.80 17.48
C TYR A 411 7.85 23.29 18.44
N ARG A 412 7.41 22.47 19.42
CA ARG A 412 6.30 22.77 20.35
C ARG A 412 6.38 24.17 20.95
N ASP A 413 7.56 24.59 21.39
CA ASP A 413 7.78 25.89 22.04
C ASP A 413 7.44 27.10 21.14
N LEU A 414 7.55 26.95 19.81
CA LEU A 414 7.16 27.98 18.83
C LEU A 414 5.63 28.11 18.67
N PHE A 415 4.87 27.10 19.06
CA PHE A 415 3.41 27.05 18.91
C PHE A 415 2.66 27.23 20.23
N GLN A 416 3.33 27.04 21.37
CA GLN A 416 2.77 27.35 22.70
C GLN A 416 2.91 28.83 23.08
N GLN A 417 3.82 29.58 22.44
CA GLN A 417 3.86 31.05 22.53
C GLN A 417 2.80 31.66 21.61
N GLY A 418 1.55 31.67 22.09
CA GLY A 418 0.49 32.51 21.53
C GLY A 418 0.80 34.01 21.66
N PRO A 419 0.13 34.87 20.88
CA PRO A 419 0.31 36.33 20.91
C PRO A 419 -0.19 36.96 22.22
#